data_AF-G9KA77-F1
#
_entry.id   AF-G9KA77-F1
#
_cell.length_a   1.000
_cell.length_b   1.000
_cell.length_c   1.000
_cell.angle_alpha   90.00
_cell.angle_beta   90.00
_cell.angle_gamma   90.00
#
_symmetry.space_group_name_H-M   'P 1'
#
loop_
_entity.id
_entity.type
_entity.pdbx_description
1 polymer ?
#
loop_
_entity_poly.entity_id
_entity_poly.type
_entity_poly.pdbx_seq_one_letter_code
_entity_poly.pdbx_strand_id
1 'polypeptide(L)' 'AAVAMETDDAGNRLRFQLELEFVQCLANPNYLNFLAQRGYFKDKAFVNYLKYLLYWKEPEYAKYLKYPQCLHML' A
#
# COMPACT_ATOMS: atom_id res chain seq x y z
N ALA A 1 9.88 24.50 -17.79
CA ALA A 1 9.34 24.51 -16.41
C ALA A 1 8.01 23.76 -16.30
N ALA A 2 7.06 23.88 -17.25
CA ALA A 2 5.76 23.18 -17.19
C ALA A 2 5.83 21.64 -17.31
N VAL A 3 6.77 21.10 -18.10
CA VAL A 3 6.85 19.65 -18.39
C VAL A 3 7.25 18.80 -17.16
N ALA A 4 7.96 19.39 -16.18
CA ALA A 4 8.37 18.66 -14.97
C ALA A 4 7.24 18.53 -13.93
N MET A 5 6.26 19.46 -13.94
CA MET A 5 5.13 19.43 -13.01
C MET A 5 4.10 18.35 -13.39
N GLU A 6 3.80 18.17 -14.68
CA GLU A 6 2.80 17.19 -15.14
C GLU A 6 3.25 15.74 -14.91
N THR A 7 4.54 15.46 -15.00
CA THR A 7 5.11 14.13 -14.74
C THR A 7 5.09 13.75 -13.26
N ASP A 8 5.26 14.73 -12.36
CA ASP A 8 5.29 14.48 -10.91
C ASP A 8 3.88 14.16 -10.38
N ASP A 9 2.87 14.90 -10.83
CA ASP A 9 1.47 14.65 -10.51
C ASP A 9 0.98 13.27 -11.02
N ALA A 10 1.34 12.91 -12.25
CA ALA A 10 0.99 11.59 -12.79
C ALA A 10 1.69 10.45 -12.04
N GLY A 11 2.97 10.64 -11.68
CA GLY A 11 3.74 9.69 -10.90
C GLY A 11 3.17 9.49 -9.49
N ASN A 12 2.81 10.58 -8.82
CA ASN A 12 2.21 10.55 -7.49
C ASN A 12 0.83 9.87 -7.49
N ARG A 13 0.01 10.13 -8.52
CA ARG A 13 -1.29 9.44 -8.70
C ARG A 13 -1.11 7.94 -8.94
N LEU A 14 -0.15 7.56 -9.79
CA LEU A 14 0.14 6.15 -10.06
C LEU A 14 0.62 5.45 -8.79
N ARG A 15 1.55 6.07 -8.05
CA ARG A 15 2.03 5.53 -6.78
C ARG A 15 0.88 5.33 -5.79
N PHE A 16 0.02 6.34 -5.64
CA PHE A 16 -1.16 6.24 -4.77
C PHE A 16 -2.08 5.08 -5.16
N GLN A 17 -2.34 4.89 -6.45
CA GLN A 17 -3.16 3.78 -6.95
C GLN A 17 -2.51 2.43 -6.67
N LEU A 18 -1.21 2.29 -6.89
CA LEU A 18 -0.47 1.06 -6.61
C LEU A 18 -0.46 0.74 -5.11
N GLU A 19 -0.24 1.75 -4.26
CA GLU A 19 -0.30 1.60 -2.81
C GLU A 19 -1.72 1.20 -2.35
N LEU A 20 -2.76 1.80 -2.94
CA LEU A 20 -4.15 1.47 -2.68
C LEU A 20 -4.51 0.03 -3.05
N GLU A 21 -4.09 -0.43 -4.23
CA GLU A 21 -4.31 -1.82 -4.67
C GLU A 21 -3.53 -2.80 -3.79
N PHE A 22 -2.27 -2.48 -3.49
CA PHE A 22 -1.41 -3.31 -2.65
C PHE A 22 -1.98 -3.49 -1.24
N VAL A 23 -2.41 -2.41 -0.58
CA VAL A 23 -3.02 -2.48 0.76
C VAL A 23 -4.27 -3.34 0.73
N GLN A 24 -5.12 -3.21 -0.29
CA GLN A 24 -6.31 -4.05 -0.42
C GLN A 24 -5.98 -5.53 -0.62
N CYS A 25 -4.89 -5.86 -1.33
CA CYS A 25 -4.42 -7.24 -1.48
C CYS A 25 -4.00 -7.89 -0.14
N LEU A 26 -3.63 -7.11 0.87
CA LEU A 26 -3.32 -7.64 2.21
C LEU A 26 -4.56 -8.22 2.92
N ALA A 27 -5.78 -7.89 2.49
CA ALA A 27 -6.98 -8.57 2.98
C ALA A 27 -7.07 -10.04 2.53
N ASN A 28 -6.29 -10.47 1.53
CA ASN A 28 -6.31 -11.84 1.04
C ASN A 28 -5.33 -12.72 1.85
N PRO A 29 -5.82 -13.69 2.65
CA PRO A 29 -4.96 -14.54 3.47
C PRO A 29 -4.01 -15.41 2.64
N ASN A 30 -4.38 -15.79 1.41
CA ASN A 30 -3.47 -16.53 0.52
C ASN A 30 -2.28 -15.68 0.08
N TYR A 31 -2.49 -14.37 -0.11
CA TYR A 31 -1.43 -13.44 -0.47
C TYR A 31 -0.48 -13.22 0.71
N LEU A 32 -1.01 -13.05 1.92
CA LEU A 32 -0.19 -12.98 3.14
C LEU A 32 0.64 -14.25 3.35
N ASN A 33 0.05 -15.42 3.12
CA ASN A 33 0.76 -16.71 3.20
C ASN A 33 1.90 -16.77 2.17
N PHE A 34 1.65 -16.35 0.91
CA PHE A 34 2.68 -16.24 -0.11
C PHE A 34 3.83 -15.32 0.33
N LEU A 35 3.52 -14.15 0.89
CA LEU A 35 4.52 -13.21 1.39
C LEU A 35 5.35 -13.82 2.54
N ALA A 36 4.69 -14.55 3.45
CA ALA A 36 5.35 -15.21 4.56
C ALA A 36 6.28 -16.34 4.10
N GLN A 37 5.82 -17.20 3.20
CA GLN A 37 6.61 -18.32 2.66
C GLN A 37 7.86 -17.84 1.91
N ARG A 38 7.76 -16.71 1.21
CA ARG A 38 8.89 -16.08 0.52
C ARG A 38 9.82 -15.30 1.45
N GLY A 39 9.46 -15.14 2.73
CA GLY A 39 10.29 -14.49 3.73
C GLY A 39 10.26 -12.95 3.70
N TYR A 40 9.29 -12.33 3.02
CA TYR A 40 9.21 -10.86 2.95
C TYR A 40 9.08 -10.20 4.33
N PHE A 41 8.39 -10.84 5.29
CA PHE A 41 8.28 -10.31 6.65
C PHE A 41 9.58 -10.34 7.46
N LYS A 42 10.64 -11.01 6.95
CA LYS A 42 11.98 -10.97 7.55
C LYS A 42 12.84 -9.83 7.02
N ASP A 43 12.47 -9.27 5.87
CA ASP A 43 13.16 -8.14 5.28
C ASP A 43 12.75 -6.83 5.97
N LYS A 44 13.74 -6.13 6.54
CA LYS A 44 13.52 -4.85 7.22
C LYS A 44 12.98 -3.78 6.27
N ALA A 45 13.39 -3.79 5.00
CA ALA A 45 12.89 -2.82 4.04
C ALA A 45 11.39 -3.00 3.81
N PHE A 46 10.95 -4.25 3.61
CA PHE A 46 9.53 -4.58 3.48
C PHE A 46 8.72 -4.23 4.74
N VAL A 47 9.21 -4.57 5.93
CA VAL A 47 8.54 -4.22 7.19
C VAL A 47 8.42 -2.69 7.37
N ASN A 48 9.45 -1.94 7.00
CA ASN A 48 9.40 -0.48 7.04
C ASN A 48 8.41 0.09 6.01
N TYR A 49 8.27 -0.57 4.85
CA TYR A 49 7.27 -0.20 3.86
C TYR A 49 5.84 -0.44 4.36
N LEU A 50 5.58 -1.56 5.04
CA LEU A 50 4.28 -1.78 5.70
C LEU A 50 3.99 -0.72 6.77
N LYS A 51 5.00 -0.32 7.56
CA LYS A 51 4.85 0.78 8.52
C LYS A 51 4.52 2.11 7.83
N TYR A 52 5.17 2.39 6.70
CA TYR A 52 4.85 3.57 5.90
C TYR A 52 3.38 3.53 5.47
N LEU A 53 2.88 2.38 4.99
CA LEU A 53 1.48 2.22 4.57
C LEU A 53 0.45 2.35 5.71
N LEU A 54 0.86 2.44 6.99
CA LEU A 54 -0.09 2.68 8.08
C LEU A 54 -0.84 4.01 7.97
N TYR A 55 -0.37 4.96 7.15
CA TYR A 55 -1.10 6.18 6.84
C TYR A 55 -2.49 5.89 6.22
N TRP A 56 -2.69 4.74 5.59
CA TRP A 56 -4.00 4.30 5.06
C TRP A 56 -5.06 4.09 6.14
N LYS A 57 -4.68 4.03 7.43
CA LYS A 57 -5.60 3.98 8.57
C LYS A 57 -6.24 5.34 8.89
N GLU A 58 -5.63 6.44 8.46
CA GLU A 58 -6.20 7.77 8.66
C GLU A 58 -7.48 7.94 7.83
N PRO A 59 -8.53 8.59 8.37
CA PRO A 59 -9.85 8.67 7.74
C PRO A 59 -9.81 9.34 6.36
N GLU A 60 -8.86 10.26 6.14
CA GLU A 60 -8.65 10.97 4.89
C GLU A 60 -8.28 10.02 3.72
N TYR A 61 -7.62 8.90 4.01
CA TYR A 61 -7.19 7.90 3.03
C TYR A 61 -8.05 6.63 3.09
N ALA A 62 -8.48 6.22 4.28
CA ALA A 62 -9.30 5.03 4.49
C ALA A 62 -10.60 5.05 3.67
N LYS A 63 -11.15 6.24 3.39
CA LYS A 63 -12.34 6.41 2.55
C LYS A 63 -12.21 5.86 1.11
N TYR A 64 -10.99 5.68 0.62
CA TYR A 64 -10.73 5.13 -0.72
C TYR A 64 -10.65 3.60 -0.74
N LEU A 65 -10.57 2.94 0.42
CA LEU A 65 -10.49 1.49 0.52
C LEU A 65 -11.87 0.85 0.34
N LYS A 66 -11.98 -0.10 -0.60
CA LYS A 66 -13.23 -0.85 -0.81
C LYS A 66 -13.42 -1.96 0.23
N TYR A 67 -12.31 -2.48 0.77
CA TYR A 67 -12.29 -3.63 1.67
C TYR A 67 -11.71 -3.22 3.03
N PRO A 68 -12.51 -2.77 4.01
CA PRO A 68 -12.00 -2.26 5.28
C PRO A 68 -11.20 -3.30 6.08
N GLN A 69 -11.43 -4.59 5.83
CA GLN A 69 -10.69 -5.70 6.45
C GLN A 69 -9.18 -5.66 6.17
N CYS A 70 -8.73 -5.01 5.09
CA CYS A 70 -7.30 -4.85 4.82
C CYS A 70 -6.57 -4.08 5.92
N LEU A 71 -7.24 -3.13 6.59
CA LEU A 71 -6.66 -2.35 7.67
C LEU A 71 -6.47 -3.15 8.96
N HIS A 72 -7.18 -4.26 9.13
CA HIS A 72 -6.97 -5.16 10.25
C HIS A 72 -5.74 -6.07 10.03
N MET A 73 -5.45 -6.38 8.76
CA MET A 73 -4.30 -7.22 8.38
C MET A 73 -3.00 -6.42 8.29
N LEU A 74 -3.08 -5.10 8.06
CA LEU A 74 -1.96 -4.17 8.03
C LEU A 74 -1.57 -3.70 9.44
#